data_AF-A0A4R1NIV9-F1
#
_entry.id   AF-A0A4R1NIV9-F1
#
_cell.length_a   1.000
_cell.length_b   1.000
_cell.length_c   1.000
_cell.angle_alpha   90.00
_cell.angle_beta   90.00
_cell.angle_gamma   90.00
#
_symmetry.space_group_name_H-M   'P 1'
#
loop_
_entity.id
_entity.type
_entity.pdbx_description
1 polymer ?
#
loop_
_entity_poly.entity_id
_entity_poly.type
_entity_poly.pdbx_seq_one_letter_code
_entity_poly.pdbx_strand_id
1 'polypeptide(L)'
;MQAFSPDLPMPESLYYSAKETHPLSTLDEKKICSMVDDLKLTDSDKEHYVTGWMGEDSVVVIHNYREKRGTSNGFVLSKENQYRLSVQSIAFRIPKIFLWLSLRRKPRNATLITYDTIGELRSPIVQYRNLFDKSLKLKLEQDWQALNDYIGLACWQLENGCPLWKQLEQAITPAALTAWVNAPVFEEKRLQKDGPFEGFWSGNVFIARSKPPYPSLQLLWRDEDNRLQPGYIFTAVPDKKQDKLVPSLRIRPHRAEKHYPLNVFDARHLQYARSLLSYAEGVLTGMSPPLVEMMNGSNPLPDL
;
A
#
# COMPACT_ATOMS: atom_id res chain seq x y z
N MET A 1 4.57 10.92 28.03
CA MET A 1 3.58 10.61 26.97
C MET A 1 3.87 9.21 26.49
N GLN A 2 2.83 8.37 26.38
CA GLN A 2 2.97 7.00 25.88
C GLN A 2 3.37 7.04 24.40
N ALA A 3 4.32 6.21 23.99
CA ALA A 3 4.69 6.05 22.59
C ALA A 3 3.56 5.32 21.84
N PHE A 4 3.35 5.66 20.58
CA PHE A 4 2.49 4.90 19.68
C PHE A 4 3.10 3.51 19.45
N SER A 5 2.33 2.46 19.73
CA SER A 5 2.71 1.08 19.43
C SER A 5 2.00 0.60 18.16
N PRO A 6 2.73 -0.01 17.20
CA PRO A 6 2.16 -0.54 15.98
C PRO A 6 1.58 -1.96 16.11
N ASP A 7 1.53 -2.53 17.32
CA ASP A 7 0.97 -3.87 17.56
C ASP A 7 -0.56 -3.89 17.42
N LEU A 8 -1.00 -3.72 16.18
CA LEU A 8 -2.37 -3.80 15.76
C LEU A 8 -2.67 -5.23 15.30
N PRO A 9 -3.86 -5.79 15.63
CA PRO A 9 -4.24 -7.12 15.17
C PRO A 9 -4.26 -7.18 13.65
N MET A 10 -3.94 -8.33 13.06
CA MET A 10 -4.01 -8.51 11.61
C MET A 10 -5.45 -8.27 11.12
N PRO A 11 -5.65 -7.52 10.03
CA PRO A 11 -6.98 -7.38 9.44
C PRO A 11 -7.49 -8.72 8.90
N GLU A 12 -8.81 -8.83 8.72
CA GLU A 12 -9.42 -10.01 8.11
C GLU A 12 -8.98 -10.16 6.64
N SER A 13 -8.84 -11.42 6.21
CA SER A 13 -8.38 -11.83 4.89
C SER A 13 -9.32 -12.85 4.25
N LEU A 14 -9.35 -12.91 2.93
CA LEU A 14 -10.20 -13.83 2.15
C LEU A 14 -9.42 -14.44 0.98
N TYR A 15 -9.72 -15.70 0.62
CA TYR A 15 -9.19 -16.48 -0.52
C TYR A 15 -7.69 -16.78 -0.56
N TYR A 16 -6.83 -15.84 -0.18
CA TYR A 16 -5.39 -15.91 -0.41
C TYR A 16 -4.62 -15.70 0.88
N SER A 17 -3.56 -16.47 1.08
CA SER A 17 -2.64 -16.33 2.20
C SER A 17 -1.25 -16.88 1.86
N ALA A 18 -0.21 -16.41 2.55
CA ALA A 18 1.15 -16.88 2.43
C ALA A 18 1.28 -18.39 2.67
N LYS A 19 0.48 -18.94 3.59
CA LYS A 19 0.50 -20.36 3.97
C LYS A 19 0.00 -21.29 2.86
N GLU A 20 -0.94 -20.81 2.05
CA GLU A 20 -1.59 -21.58 0.98
C GLU A 20 -1.09 -21.18 -0.42
N THR A 21 -0.09 -20.30 -0.48
CA THR A 21 0.44 -19.78 -1.74
C THR A 21 1.10 -20.88 -2.56
N HIS A 22 0.71 -20.98 -3.84
CA HIS A 22 1.41 -21.81 -4.80
C HIS A 22 2.80 -21.24 -5.12
N PRO A 23 3.87 -22.06 -5.12
CA PRO A 23 5.21 -21.61 -5.52
C PRO A 23 5.23 -20.99 -6.92
N LEU A 24 6.06 -19.98 -7.13
CA LEU A 24 6.23 -19.29 -8.42
C LEU A 24 6.51 -20.27 -9.56
N SER A 25 7.28 -21.32 -9.30
CA SER A 25 7.61 -22.37 -10.28
C SER A 25 6.41 -23.19 -10.78
N THR A 26 5.29 -23.18 -10.05
CA THR A 26 4.10 -23.99 -10.32
C THR A 26 2.85 -23.16 -10.67
N LEU A 27 2.99 -21.83 -10.72
CA LEU A 27 1.88 -20.94 -11.06
C LEU A 27 1.44 -21.12 -12.51
N ASP A 28 0.14 -21.30 -12.68
CA ASP A 28 -0.51 -21.34 -13.98
C ASP A 28 -1.20 -20.00 -14.30
N GLU A 29 -1.51 -19.83 -15.58
CA GLU A 29 -2.10 -18.60 -16.09
C GLU A 29 -3.52 -18.33 -15.56
N LYS A 30 -4.26 -19.38 -15.18
CA LYS A 30 -5.65 -19.27 -14.75
C LYS A 30 -5.72 -18.71 -13.34
N LYS A 31 -4.87 -19.20 -12.44
CA LYS A 31 -4.77 -18.70 -11.07
C LYS A 31 -4.42 -17.22 -11.04
N ILE A 32 -3.45 -16.79 -11.85
CA ILE A 32 -3.07 -15.37 -11.94
C ILE A 32 -4.27 -14.54 -12.40
N CYS A 33 -5.01 -14.98 -13.43
CA CYS A 33 -6.21 -14.26 -13.88
C CYS A 33 -7.29 -14.22 -12.79
N SER A 34 -7.58 -15.32 -12.11
CA SER A 34 -8.57 -15.35 -11.01
C SER A 34 -8.20 -14.39 -9.89
N MET A 35 -6.94 -14.38 -9.44
CA MET A 35 -6.45 -13.44 -8.42
C MET A 35 -6.61 -11.98 -8.85
N VAL A 36 -6.39 -11.67 -10.12
CA VAL A 36 -6.56 -10.32 -10.67
C VAL A 36 -8.04 -9.94 -10.77
N ASP A 37 -8.90 -10.87 -11.17
CA ASP A 37 -10.34 -10.66 -11.27
C ASP A 37 -10.99 -10.46 -9.88
N ASP A 38 -10.50 -11.12 -8.83
CA ASP A 38 -10.98 -10.94 -7.45
C ASP A 38 -10.65 -9.55 -6.87
N LEU A 39 -9.71 -8.82 -7.48
CA LEU A 39 -9.34 -7.44 -7.10
C LEU A 39 -9.92 -6.39 -8.06
N LYS A 40 -10.81 -6.80 -8.96
CA LYS A 40 -11.36 -5.92 -10.00
C LYS A 40 -12.30 -4.88 -9.37
N LEU A 41 -11.92 -3.61 -9.45
CA LEU A 41 -12.73 -2.48 -8.96
C LEU A 41 -13.87 -2.07 -9.91
N THR A 42 -13.75 -2.42 -11.19
CA THR A 42 -14.70 -2.02 -12.23
C THR A 42 -14.88 -3.16 -13.21
N ASP A 43 -16.12 -3.46 -13.62
CA ASP A 43 -16.41 -4.51 -14.61
C ASP A 43 -15.96 -4.19 -16.05
N SER A 44 -15.22 -3.10 -16.25
CA SER A 44 -14.74 -2.64 -17.55
C SER A 44 -13.78 -3.64 -18.21
N ASP A 45 -13.99 -3.89 -19.50
CA ASP A 45 -13.04 -4.62 -20.35
C ASP A 45 -11.87 -3.74 -20.85
N LYS A 46 -11.80 -2.47 -20.43
CA LYS A 46 -10.67 -1.59 -20.76
C LYS A 46 -9.46 -1.91 -19.88
N GLU A 47 -8.28 -1.59 -20.40
CA GLU A 47 -7.04 -1.62 -19.63
C GLU A 47 -7.18 -0.80 -18.35
N HIS A 48 -6.84 -1.42 -17.22
CA HIS A 48 -6.95 -0.81 -15.91
C HIS A 48 -5.77 -1.22 -15.03
N TYR A 49 -5.25 -0.25 -14.28
CA TYR A 49 -4.19 -0.46 -13.31
C TYR A 49 -4.70 -0.04 -11.95
N VAL A 50 -4.54 -0.95 -11.00
CA VAL A 50 -4.79 -0.68 -9.59
C VAL A 50 -3.45 -0.72 -8.88
N THR A 51 -3.03 0.42 -8.34
CA THR A 51 -1.82 0.47 -7.52
C THR A 51 -2.18 0.19 -6.07
N GLY A 52 -1.24 -0.21 -5.23
CA GLY A 52 -1.41 -0.39 -3.78
C GLY A 52 -0.06 -0.48 -3.09
N TRP A 53 -0.08 -0.68 -1.77
CA TRP A 53 1.13 -0.62 -0.94
C TRP A 53 1.22 -1.78 0.04
N MET A 54 2.36 -2.48 0.01
CA MET A 54 2.72 -3.54 0.94
C MET A 54 3.91 -3.08 1.79
N GLY A 55 3.62 -2.43 2.91
CA GLY A 55 4.66 -1.78 3.72
C GLY A 55 5.21 -0.56 2.97
N GLU A 56 6.50 -0.57 2.65
CA GLU A 56 7.11 0.47 1.81
C GLU A 56 7.13 0.09 0.31
N ASP A 57 6.80 -1.16 -0.02
CA ASP A 57 6.87 -1.69 -1.38
C ASP A 57 5.59 -1.37 -2.16
N SER A 58 5.75 -0.98 -3.43
CA SER A 58 4.62 -0.69 -4.31
C SER A 58 4.12 -1.95 -5.02
N VAL A 59 2.80 -2.12 -5.07
CA VAL A 59 2.12 -3.19 -5.79
C VAL A 59 1.32 -2.59 -6.92
N VAL A 60 1.36 -3.20 -8.10
CA VAL A 60 0.51 -2.85 -9.25
C VAL A 60 -0.20 -4.10 -9.72
N VAL A 61 -1.52 -4.07 -9.70
CA VAL A 61 -2.40 -5.04 -10.33
C VAL A 61 -2.72 -4.54 -11.73
N ILE A 62 -2.45 -5.38 -12.71
CA ILE A 62 -2.64 -5.10 -14.14
C ILE A 62 -3.84 -5.90 -14.59
N HIS A 63 -4.89 -5.21 -15.03
CA HIS A 63 -6.07 -5.82 -15.64
C HIS A 63 -6.12 -5.44 -17.12
N ASN A 64 -6.14 -6.45 -17.98
CA ASN A 64 -6.29 -6.36 -19.42
C ASN A 64 -5.37 -5.33 -20.10
N TYR A 65 -4.09 -5.31 -19.74
CA TYR A 65 -3.09 -4.55 -20.50
C TYR A 65 -3.14 -4.95 -21.96
N ARG A 66 -3.19 -3.98 -22.89
CA ARG A 66 -3.26 -4.29 -24.32
C ARG A 66 -2.11 -3.66 -25.07
N GLU A 67 -1.29 -4.50 -25.70
CA GLU A 67 -0.27 -4.04 -26.63
C GLU A 67 -0.43 -4.70 -28.00
N LYS A 68 0.38 -4.27 -28.98
CA LYS A 68 0.41 -4.87 -30.32
C LYS A 68 0.68 -6.38 -30.27
N ARG A 69 1.39 -6.85 -29.25
CA ARG A 69 1.88 -8.23 -29.09
C ARG A 69 0.91 -9.15 -28.35
N GLY A 70 -0.11 -8.62 -27.69
CA GLY A 70 -1.03 -9.42 -26.88
C GLY A 70 -1.68 -8.64 -25.76
N THR A 71 -2.31 -9.36 -24.84
CA THR A 71 -2.82 -8.81 -23.60
C THR A 71 -2.17 -9.45 -22.38
N SER A 72 -2.11 -8.74 -21.25
CA SER A 72 -1.65 -9.33 -19.99
C SER A 72 -2.49 -8.94 -18.79
N ASN A 73 -2.52 -9.85 -17.82
CA ASN A 73 -3.06 -9.65 -16.49
C ASN A 73 -2.00 -10.08 -15.48
N GLY A 74 -1.91 -9.43 -14.33
CA GLY A 74 -1.05 -9.93 -13.27
C GLY A 74 -0.65 -8.87 -12.27
N PHE A 75 0.48 -9.14 -11.60
CA PHE A 75 1.00 -8.33 -10.51
C PHE A 75 2.41 -7.89 -10.79
N VAL A 76 2.74 -6.69 -10.31
CA VAL A 76 4.09 -6.16 -10.26
C VAL A 76 4.34 -5.65 -8.85
N LEU A 77 5.29 -6.28 -8.15
CA LEU A 77 5.82 -5.81 -6.88
C LEU A 77 7.15 -5.09 -7.17
N SER A 78 7.28 -3.83 -6.74
CA SER A 78 8.54 -3.09 -6.84
C SER A 78 9.04 -2.71 -5.46
N LYS A 79 10.25 -3.17 -5.15
CA LYS A 79 11.02 -2.79 -3.95
C LYS A 79 11.99 -1.69 -4.32
N GLU A 80 11.79 -0.50 -3.76
CA GLU A 80 12.56 0.70 -4.16
C GLU A 80 14.08 0.45 -4.08
N ASN A 81 14.79 0.86 -5.13
CA ASN A 81 16.25 0.71 -5.27
C ASN A 81 16.79 -0.73 -5.12
N GLN A 82 15.93 -1.75 -5.23
CA GLN A 82 16.32 -3.14 -5.16
C GLN A 82 15.95 -3.88 -6.44
N TYR A 83 14.66 -4.19 -6.64
CA TYR A 83 14.20 -4.95 -7.79
C TYR A 83 12.69 -4.83 -8.00
N ARG A 84 12.27 -5.36 -9.15
CA ARG A 84 10.89 -5.60 -9.51
C ARG A 84 10.66 -7.08 -9.75
N LEU A 85 9.58 -7.61 -9.17
CA LEU A 85 9.04 -8.93 -9.45
C LEU A 85 7.75 -8.75 -10.24
N SER A 86 7.65 -9.33 -11.43
CA SER A 86 6.43 -9.34 -12.24
C SER A 86 5.91 -10.77 -12.38
N VAL A 87 4.65 -10.99 -12.06
CA VAL A 87 3.94 -12.29 -12.17
C VAL A 87 2.73 -12.08 -13.05
N GLN A 88 2.79 -12.53 -14.31
CA GLN A 88 1.78 -12.21 -15.31
C GLN A 88 1.28 -13.42 -16.10
N SER A 89 0.02 -13.38 -16.46
CA SER A 89 -0.62 -14.19 -17.49
C SER A 89 -0.67 -13.39 -18.78
N ILE A 90 -0.08 -13.90 -19.86
CA ILE A 90 0.01 -13.23 -21.15
C ILE A 90 -0.75 -14.03 -22.22
N ALA A 91 -1.65 -13.36 -22.93
CA ALA A 91 -2.31 -13.89 -24.12
C ALA A 91 -1.69 -13.27 -25.37
N PHE A 92 -0.93 -14.07 -26.12
CA PHE A 92 -0.25 -13.59 -27.34
C PHE A 92 -1.24 -13.29 -28.47
N ARG A 93 -1.01 -12.20 -29.20
CA ARG A 93 -1.72 -11.93 -30.45
C ARG A 93 -1.03 -12.65 -31.62
N ILE A 94 -1.53 -13.82 -31.98
CA ILE A 94 -1.01 -14.59 -33.12
C ILE A 94 -1.93 -14.37 -34.35
N PRO A 95 -1.39 -13.99 -35.53
CA PRO A 95 -2.18 -13.89 -36.75
C PRO A 95 -2.89 -15.20 -37.10
N LYS A 96 -4.13 -15.10 -37.62
CA LYS A 96 -4.99 -16.27 -37.90
C LYS A 96 -4.32 -17.33 -38.77
N ILE A 97 -3.51 -16.92 -39.76
CA ILE A 97 -2.80 -17.85 -40.65
C ILE A 97 -1.86 -18.79 -39.88
N PHE A 98 -1.13 -18.29 -38.88
CA PHE A 98 -0.24 -19.12 -38.05
C PHE A 98 -1.00 -20.03 -37.08
N LEU A 99 -2.17 -19.59 -36.60
CA LEU A 99 -3.07 -20.42 -35.80
C LEU A 99 -3.61 -21.59 -36.63
N TRP A 100 -4.05 -21.34 -37.87
CA TRP A 100 -4.50 -22.38 -38.79
C TRP A 100 -3.38 -23.38 -39.15
N LEU A 101 -2.19 -22.88 -39.50
CA LEU A 101 -1.03 -23.72 -39.80
C LEU A 101 -0.59 -24.59 -38.61
N SER A 102 -0.87 -24.16 -37.38
CA SER A 102 -0.61 -24.94 -36.16
C SER A 102 -1.80 -25.73 -35.65
N LEU A 103 -2.91 -25.81 -36.41
CA LEU A 103 -4.18 -26.46 -36.04
C LEU A 103 -4.77 -25.96 -34.71
N ARG A 104 -4.53 -24.69 -34.37
CA ARG A 104 -5.02 -24.05 -33.13
C ARG A 104 -6.14 -23.07 -33.44
N ARG A 105 -7.18 -23.07 -32.60
CA ARG A 105 -8.29 -22.09 -32.68
C ARG A 105 -7.98 -20.79 -31.93
N LYS A 106 -7.14 -20.84 -30.90
CA LYS A 106 -6.74 -19.68 -30.08
C LYS A 106 -5.24 -19.77 -29.73
N PRO A 107 -4.55 -18.62 -29.57
CA PRO A 107 -3.20 -18.58 -29.02
C PRO A 107 -3.20 -19.15 -27.60
N ARG A 108 -2.10 -19.79 -27.20
CA ARG A 108 -1.95 -20.31 -25.84
C ARG A 108 -1.56 -19.16 -24.91
N ASN A 109 -2.25 -19.04 -23.79
CA ASN A 109 -1.84 -18.15 -22.72
C ASN A 109 -0.58 -18.71 -22.04
N ALA A 110 0.30 -17.83 -21.57
CA ALA A 110 1.52 -18.24 -20.90
C ALA A 110 1.72 -17.45 -19.60
N THR A 111 2.21 -18.15 -18.58
CA THR A 111 2.75 -17.52 -17.37
C THR A 111 4.13 -16.93 -17.68
N LEU A 112 4.29 -15.63 -17.43
CA LEU A 112 5.57 -14.93 -17.47
C LEU A 112 5.88 -14.40 -16.07
N ILE A 113 6.91 -14.96 -15.45
CA ILE A 113 7.43 -14.48 -14.17
C ILE A 113 8.83 -13.94 -14.42
N THR A 114 9.03 -12.66 -14.13
CA THR A 114 10.29 -11.96 -14.38
C THR A 114 10.77 -11.17 -13.19
N TYR A 115 12.09 -10.96 -13.19
CA TYR A 115 12.83 -10.20 -12.21
C TYR A 115 13.78 -9.24 -12.92
N ASP A 116 13.89 -8.01 -12.44
CA ASP A 116 14.89 -7.03 -12.85
C ASP A 116 15.31 -6.15 -11.67
N THR A 117 16.59 -5.81 -11.58
CA THR A 117 17.08 -4.87 -10.56
C THR A 117 16.80 -3.43 -10.97
N ILE A 118 16.38 -2.62 -10.01
CA ILE A 118 16.03 -1.21 -10.22
C ILE A 118 16.92 -0.31 -9.35
N GLY A 119 17.09 0.95 -9.75
CA GLY A 119 17.97 1.90 -9.08
C GLY A 119 19.32 2.03 -9.78
N GLU A 120 20.40 2.06 -8.99
CA GLU A 120 21.78 2.24 -9.48
C GLU A 120 22.32 0.98 -10.18
N LEU A 121 21.97 -0.20 -9.67
CA LEU A 121 22.31 -1.48 -10.28
C LEU A 121 21.16 -1.90 -11.19
N ARG A 122 21.24 -1.60 -12.49
CA ARG A 122 20.22 -2.05 -13.47
C ARG A 122 20.66 -3.34 -14.15
N SER A 123 19.84 -4.37 -14.05
CA SER A 123 20.02 -5.62 -14.78
C SER A 123 19.03 -5.71 -15.95
N PRO A 124 19.33 -6.51 -16.98
CA PRO A 124 18.28 -6.92 -17.91
C PRO A 124 17.17 -7.67 -17.18
N ILE A 125 15.99 -7.73 -17.81
CA ILE A 125 14.88 -8.55 -17.35
C ILE A 125 15.26 -10.03 -17.49
N VAL A 126 15.16 -10.78 -16.39
CA VAL A 126 15.45 -12.21 -16.32
C VAL A 126 14.18 -12.99 -15.98
N GLN A 127 13.96 -14.12 -16.64
CA GLN A 127 12.84 -15.01 -16.29
C GLN A 127 13.18 -15.83 -15.04
N TYR A 128 12.24 -15.94 -14.11
CA TYR A 128 12.42 -16.66 -12.84
C TYR A 128 12.95 -18.08 -13.00
N ARG A 129 12.45 -18.82 -14.01
CA ARG A 129 12.92 -20.18 -14.32
C ARG A 129 14.41 -20.27 -14.65
N ASN A 130 15.01 -19.19 -15.15
CA ASN A 130 16.41 -19.11 -15.54
C ASN A 130 17.31 -18.57 -14.42
N LEU A 131 16.76 -18.20 -13.25
CA LEU A 131 17.57 -17.78 -12.11
C LEU A 131 18.26 -18.99 -11.49
N PHE A 132 19.59 -18.92 -11.35
CA PHE A 132 20.39 -19.97 -10.70
C PHE A 132 20.66 -19.67 -9.22
N ASP A 133 20.62 -18.39 -8.83
CA ASP A 133 20.80 -17.97 -7.44
C ASP A 133 19.61 -18.44 -6.58
N LYS A 134 19.89 -19.40 -5.69
CA LYS A 134 18.91 -19.98 -4.78
C LYS A 134 18.44 -18.98 -3.72
N SER A 135 19.32 -18.09 -3.26
CA SER A 135 19.00 -17.10 -2.23
C SER A 135 18.03 -16.06 -2.79
N LEU A 136 18.29 -15.59 -4.01
CA LEU A 136 17.38 -14.70 -4.72
C LEU A 136 16.04 -15.39 -4.99
N LYS A 137 16.03 -16.64 -5.48
CA LYS A 137 14.79 -17.40 -5.68
C LYS A 137 13.95 -17.49 -4.40
N LEU A 138 14.57 -17.81 -3.27
CA LEU A 138 13.88 -17.86 -1.98
C LEU A 138 13.27 -16.51 -1.61
N LYS A 139 14.02 -15.41 -1.80
CA LYS A 139 13.51 -14.05 -1.56
C LYS A 139 12.28 -13.74 -2.41
N LEU A 140 12.32 -14.08 -3.71
CA LEU A 140 11.19 -13.87 -4.62
C LEU A 140 9.97 -14.73 -4.25
N GLU A 141 10.16 -15.96 -3.78
CA GLU A 141 9.08 -16.82 -3.27
C GLU A 141 8.47 -16.24 -1.98
N GLN A 142 9.28 -15.72 -1.06
CA GLN A 142 8.80 -15.06 0.16
C GLN A 142 8.01 -13.79 -0.15
N ASP A 143 8.47 -12.98 -1.10
CA ASP A 143 7.73 -11.81 -1.54
C ASP A 143 6.41 -12.18 -2.21
N TRP A 144 6.39 -13.27 -2.98
CA TRP A 144 5.18 -13.78 -3.58
C TRP A 144 4.18 -14.26 -2.52
N GLN A 145 4.65 -14.94 -1.48
CA GLN A 145 3.84 -15.33 -0.32
C GLN A 145 3.27 -14.10 0.41
N ALA A 146 4.11 -13.10 0.70
CA ALA A 146 3.67 -11.86 1.34
C ALA A 146 2.64 -11.11 0.47
N LEU A 147 2.83 -11.11 -0.85
CA LEU A 147 1.88 -10.53 -1.78
C LEU A 147 0.53 -11.27 -1.74
N ASN A 148 0.49 -12.59 -1.52
CA ASN A 148 -0.76 -13.33 -1.37
C ASN A 148 -1.50 -12.98 -0.08
N ASP A 149 -0.79 -12.78 1.04
CA ASP A 149 -1.42 -12.22 2.26
C ASP A 149 -2.04 -10.85 1.95
N TYR A 150 -1.28 -9.96 1.30
CA TYR A 150 -1.79 -8.64 0.90
C TYR A 150 -3.03 -8.74 0.00
N ILE A 151 -3.02 -9.62 -1.01
CA ILE A 151 -4.17 -9.84 -1.91
C ILE A 151 -5.37 -10.33 -1.09
N GLY A 152 -5.17 -11.25 -0.15
CA GLY A 152 -6.27 -11.76 0.66
C GLY A 152 -6.90 -10.69 1.55
N LEU A 153 -6.09 -9.81 2.15
CA LEU A 153 -6.58 -8.64 2.90
C LEU A 153 -7.37 -7.68 2.00
N ALA A 154 -6.88 -7.45 0.78
CA ALA A 154 -7.53 -6.57 -0.19
C ALA A 154 -8.87 -7.14 -0.68
N CYS A 155 -8.94 -8.44 -1.00
CA CYS A 155 -10.19 -9.12 -1.37
C CYS A 155 -11.26 -8.97 -0.28
N TRP A 156 -10.89 -9.19 0.99
CA TRP A 156 -11.83 -9.03 2.10
C TRP A 156 -12.35 -7.60 2.21
N GLN A 157 -11.48 -6.59 2.09
CA GLN A 157 -11.92 -5.18 2.08
C GLN A 157 -12.91 -4.93 0.94
N LEU A 158 -12.62 -5.37 -0.28
CA LEU A 158 -13.47 -5.09 -1.44
C LEU A 158 -14.84 -5.76 -1.32
N GLU A 159 -14.90 -7.03 -0.97
CA GLU A 159 -16.17 -7.76 -0.86
C GLU A 159 -17.07 -7.27 0.28
N ASN A 160 -16.47 -6.77 1.37
CA ASN A 160 -17.20 -6.24 2.51
C ASN A 160 -17.45 -4.72 2.42
N GLY A 161 -17.24 -4.12 1.25
CA GLY A 161 -17.53 -2.71 1.00
C GLY A 161 -16.59 -1.74 1.71
N CYS A 162 -15.32 -2.10 1.84
CA CYS A 162 -14.19 -1.32 2.34
C CYS A 162 -14.41 -0.74 3.75
N PRO A 163 -14.64 -1.59 4.78
CA PRO A 163 -15.01 -1.11 6.11
C PRO A 163 -13.93 -0.27 6.78
N LEU A 164 -12.64 -0.57 6.60
CA LEU A 164 -11.56 0.24 7.19
C LEU A 164 -11.48 1.62 6.52
N TRP A 165 -11.71 1.68 5.21
CA TRP A 165 -11.82 2.95 4.51
C TRP A 165 -13.01 3.78 5.02
N LYS A 166 -14.20 3.17 5.16
CA LYS A 166 -15.39 3.85 5.68
C LYS A 166 -15.19 4.42 7.09
N GLN A 167 -14.50 3.70 7.96
CA GLN A 167 -14.17 4.20 9.30
C GLN A 167 -13.27 5.44 9.24
N LEU A 168 -12.27 5.45 8.36
CA LEU A 168 -11.42 6.62 8.13
C LEU A 168 -12.19 7.78 7.49
N GLU A 169 -13.01 7.49 6.48
CA GLU A 169 -13.85 8.48 5.79
C GLU A 169 -14.79 9.21 6.75
N GLN A 170 -15.35 8.49 7.73
CA GLN A 170 -16.19 9.07 8.78
C GLN A 170 -15.40 9.98 9.74
N ALA A 171 -14.13 9.67 10.01
CA ALA A 171 -13.28 10.48 10.89
C ALA A 171 -12.72 11.72 10.17
N ILE A 172 -12.35 11.60 8.89
CA ILE A 172 -11.70 12.65 8.11
C ILE A 172 -12.75 13.59 7.50
N THR A 173 -13.37 14.41 8.33
CA THR A 173 -14.28 15.47 7.87
C THR A 173 -13.53 16.79 7.66
N PRO A 174 -13.98 17.68 6.76
CA PRO A 174 -13.37 19.01 6.60
C PRO A 174 -13.33 19.82 7.91
N ALA A 175 -14.38 19.69 8.73
CA ALA A 175 -14.46 20.34 10.03
C ALA A 175 -13.42 19.78 11.01
N ALA A 176 -13.28 18.45 11.09
CA ALA A 176 -12.29 17.80 11.94
C ALA A 176 -10.86 18.16 11.53
N LEU A 177 -10.53 18.10 10.23
CA LEU A 177 -9.23 18.52 9.70
C LEU A 177 -8.92 19.98 10.02
N THR A 178 -9.91 20.87 9.86
CA THR A 178 -9.75 22.28 10.20
C THR A 178 -9.50 22.47 11.70
N ALA A 179 -10.20 21.75 12.55
CA ALA A 179 -9.99 21.80 14.00
C ALA A 179 -8.59 21.29 14.38
N TRP A 180 -8.15 20.17 13.83
CA TRP A 180 -6.82 19.60 14.08
C TRP A 180 -5.68 20.51 13.64
N VAL A 181 -5.75 21.07 12.42
CA VAL A 181 -4.73 21.97 11.89
C VAL A 181 -4.66 23.28 12.70
N ASN A 182 -5.76 23.72 13.28
CA ASN A 182 -5.82 24.93 14.10
C ASN A 182 -5.74 24.65 15.61
N ALA A 183 -5.35 23.43 16.01
CA ALA A 183 -5.21 23.09 17.42
C ALA A 183 -4.18 24.01 18.13
N PRO A 184 -4.49 24.54 19.33
CA PRO A 184 -3.62 25.50 20.05
C PRO A 184 -2.20 24.99 20.31
N VAL A 185 -2.04 23.67 20.48
CA VAL A 185 -0.74 23.03 20.73
C VAL A 185 0.33 23.35 19.68
N PHE A 186 -0.07 23.68 18.44
CA PHE A 186 0.87 24.10 17.40
C PHE A 186 1.45 25.50 17.63
N GLU A 187 0.73 26.39 18.33
CA GLU A 187 1.22 27.72 18.68
C GLU A 187 2.05 27.71 19.98
N GLU A 188 1.82 26.72 20.84
CA GLU A 188 2.51 26.55 22.12
C GLU A 188 3.88 25.87 22.00
N LYS A 189 4.10 25.12 20.92
CA LYS A 189 5.33 24.33 20.71
C LYS A 189 6.24 24.95 19.66
N ARG A 190 7.55 24.71 19.82
CA ARG A 190 8.52 24.98 18.77
C ARG A 190 8.33 23.95 17.63
N LEU A 191 7.90 24.43 16.47
CA LEU A 191 7.64 23.58 15.31
C LEU A 191 8.91 23.34 14.48
N GLN A 192 9.02 22.11 13.96
CA GLN A 192 10.00 21.67 12.97
C GLN A 192 9.35 21.66 11.58
N LYS A 193 10.10 22.04 10.55
CA LYS A 193 9.62 22.00 9.16
C LYS A 193 9.93 20.66 8.50
N ASP A 194 9.01 20.20 7.67
CA ASP A 194 9.16 19.04 6.79
C ASP A 194 8.40 19.34 5.49
N GLY A 195 9.12 19.85 4.48
CA GLY A 195 8.53 20.37 3.25
C GLY A 195 7.51 21.48 3.53
N PRO A 196 6.25 21.36 3.04
CA PRO A 196 5.19 22.32 3.29
C PRO A 196 4.53 22.18 4.68
N PHE A 197 4.93 21.18 5.47
CA PHE A 197 4.37 20.92 6.79
C PHE A 197 5.23 21.52 7.90
N GLU A 198 4.59 21.92 8.99
CA GLU A 198 5.24 22.29 10.25
C GLU A 198 4.63 21.47 11.39
N GLY A 199 5.45 20.96 12.30
CA GLY A 199 4.96 20.03 13.31
C GLY A 199 5.87 19.84 14.50
N PHE A 200 5.45 18.97 15.41
CA PHE A 200 6.23 18.61 16.60
C PHE A 200 6.18 17.10 16.82
N TRP A 201 7.15 16.60 17.57
CA TRP A 201 7.17 15.21 18.02
C TRP A 201 6.36 15.07 19.31
N SER A 202 5.50 14.05 19.36
CA SER A 202 4.76 13.60 20.54
C SER A 202 5.07 12.13 20.75
N GLY A 203 6.05 11.85 21.63
CA GLY A 203 6.67 10.53 21.70
C GLY A 203 7.38 10.21 20.38
N ASN A 204 7.08 9.05 19.80
CA ASN A 204 7.61 8.58 18.52
C ASN A 204 6.78 9.00 17.29
N VAL A 205 5.76 9.84 17.44
CA VAL A 205 4.92 10.33 16.34
C VAL A 205 5.20 11.80 16.06
N PHE A 206 5.49 12.13 14.80
CA PHE A 206 5.56 13.50 14.31
C PHE A 206 4.19 13.92 13.79
N ILE A 207 3.59 14.90 14.45
CA ILE A 207 2.29 15.47 14.11
C ILE A 207 2.55 16.82 13.47
N ALA A 208 2.21 16.94 12.19
CA ALA A 208 2.49 18.14 11.42
C ALA A 208 1.26 18.61 10.65
N ARG A 209 1.15 19.92 10.45
CA ARG A 209 0.03 20.56 9.77
C ARG A 209 0.50 21.31 8.53
N SER A 210 -0.40 21.45 7.57
CA SER A 210 -0.34 22.44 6.50
C SER A 210 -1.70 23.12 6.38
N LYS A 211 -1.72 24.45 6.23
CA LYS A 211 -2.94 25.26 6.08
C LYS A 211 -3.37 25.43 4.60
N PRO A 212 -2.46 25.63 3.61
CA PRO A 212 -2.83 25.86 2.21
C PRO A 212 -2.46 24.71 1.24
N PRO A 213 -3.17 24.56 0.10
CA PRO A 213 -4.46 25.17 -0.24
C PRO A 213 -5.67 24.54 0.50
N TYR A 214 -5.48 23.38 1.13
CA TYR A 214 -6.47 22.69 1.95
C TYR A 214 -5.85 22.25 3.28
N PRO A 215 -6.59 22.31 4.41
CA PRO A 215 -6.08 21.87 5.70
C PRO A 215 -5.67 20.41 5.62
N SER A 216 -4.41 20.14 5.96
CA SER A 216 -3.82 18.83 5.84
C SER A 216 -3.04 18.48 7.11
N LEU A 217 -3.23 17.26 7.60
CA LEU A 217 -2.50 16.71 8.73
C LEU A 217 -1.55 15.63 8.21
N GLN A 218 -0.26 15.74 8.50
CA GLN A 218 0.73 14.71 8.23
C GLN A 218 1.13 14.03 9.53
N LEU A 219 1.04 12.71 9.53
CA LEU A 219 1.47 11.85 10.63
C LEU A 219 2.62 10.97 10.16
N LEU A 220 3.80 11.17 10.73
CA LEU A 220 4.93 10.25 10.58
C LEU A 220 5.21 9.60 11.93
N TRP A 221 5.85 8.45 11.93
CA TRP A 221 6.17 7.77 13.18
C TRP A 221 7.44 6.95 13.05
N ARG A 222 8.03 6.62 14.19
CA ARG A 222 9.21 5.79 14.29
C ARG A 222 8.90 4.51 15.07
N ASP A 223 9.47 3.42 14.62
CA ASP A 223 9.43 2.14 15.35
C ASP A 223 10.40 2.16 16.55
N GLU A 224 10.50 1.02 17.23
CA GLU A 224 11.36 0.81 18.40
C GLU A 224 12.85 0.96 18.06
N ASP A 225 13.24 0.66 16.81
CA ASP A 225 14.58 0.86 16.27
C ASP A 225 14.83 2.32 15.82
N ASN A 226 13.92 3.24 16.13
CA ASN A 226 13.96 4.65 15.75
C ASN A 226 14.01 4.86 14.22
N ARG A 227 13.55 3.89 13.44
CA ARG A 227 13.43 3.98 11.98
C ARG A 227 12.10 4.62 11.63
N LEU A 228 12.15 5.61 10.75
CA LEU A 228 10.95 6.24 10.22
C LEU A 228 10.18 5.22 9.37
N GLN A 229 8.92 5.03 9.71
CA GLN A 229 8.00 4.13 9.04
C GLN A 229 7.15 4.88 8.01
N PRO A 230 6.41 4.18 7.12
CA PRO A 230 5.48 4.82 6.21
C PRO A 230 4.52 5.77 6.94
N GLY A 231 4.47 7.01 6.47
CA GLY A 231 3.64 8.07 7.03
C GLY A 231 2.37 8.30 6.22
N TYR A 232 1.46 9.11 6.77
CA TYR A 232 0.15 9.36 6.17
C TYR A 232 -0.16 10.86 6.15
N ILE A 233 -0.81 11.29 5.08
CA ILE A 233 -1.33 12.65 4.92
C ILE A 233 -2.85 12.57 4.78
N PHE A 234 -3.53 13.19 5.72
CA PHE A 234 -4.98 13.33 5.76
C PHE A 234 -5.33 14.72 5.25
N THR A 235 -6.17 14.80 4.23
CA THR A 235 -6.64 16.08 3.68
C THR A 235 -8.07 15.94 3.19
N ALA A 236 -8.76 17.06 2.98
CA ALA A 236 -10.06 17.10 2.34
C ALA A 236 -9.94 17.97 1.09
N VAL A 237 -10.11 17.36 -0.08
CA VAL A 237 -9.94 18.02 -1.39
C VAL A 237 -11.27 18.09 -2.13
N PRO A 238 -11.48 19.08 -3.01
CA PRO A 238 -12.72 19.17 -3.76
C PRO A 238 -12.90 17.96 -4.68
N ASP A 239 -14.09 17.41 -4.68
CA ASP A 239 -14.54 16.52 -5.74
C ASP A 239 -14.61 17.32 -7.04
N LYS A 240 -13.91 16.82 -8.06
CA LYS A 240 -13.90 17.39 -9.41
C LYS A 240 -15.30 17.47 -10.04
N LYS A 241 -16.29 16.73 -9.51
CA LYS A 241 -17.65 16.66 -10.06
C LYS A 241 -18.71 17.43 -9.28
N GLN A 242 -18.51 17.67 -7.97
CA GLN A 242 -19.60 18.11 -7.09
C GLN A 242 -19.27 19.30 -6.18
N ASP A 243 -18.07 19.90 -6.31
CA ASP A 243 -17.57 21.01 -5.46
C ASP A 243 -17.67 20.74 -3.94
N LYS A 244 -17.85 19.46 -3.57
CA LYS A 244 -17.91 18.96 -2.22
C LYS A 244 -16.51 18.47 -1.83
N LEU A 245 -16.06 18.80 -0.62
CA LEU A 245 -14.80 18.25 -0.11
C LEU A 245 -14.95 16.76 0.21
N VAL A 246 -14.05 15.95 -0.32
CA VAL A 246 -13.95 14.50 -0.11
C VAL A 246 -12.63 14.21 0.59
N PRO A 247 -12.62 13.32 1.60
CA PRO A 247 -11.38 12.93 2.24
C PRO A 247 -10.42 12.30 1.22
N SER A 248 -9.16 12.67 1.32
CA SER A 248 -8.07 12.03 0.61
C SER A 248 -7.02 11.60 1.63
N LEU A 249 -6.66 10.33 1.56
CA LEU A 249 -5.58 9.75 2.33
C LEU A 249 -4.44 9.42 1.39
N ARG A 250 -3.25 9.89 1.75
CA ARG A 250 -2.02 9.61 1.01
C ARG A 250 -1.02 8.93 1.92
N ILE A 251 -0.24 8.02 1.34
CA ILE A 251 0.90 7.38 1.99
C ILE A 251 2.19 8.05 1.55
N ARG A 252 3.11 8.19 2.50
CA ARG A 252 4.51 8.53 2.29
C ARG A 252 5.33 7.29 2.65
N PRO A 253 5.63 6.40 1.69
CA PRO A 253 6.27 5.10 1.97
C PRO A 253 7.70 5.25 2.47
N HIS A 254 8.41 6.31 2.05
CA HIS A 254 9.80 6.55 2.41
C HIS A 254 10.05 7.98 2.89
N ARG A 255 11.27 8.25 3.37
CA ARG A 255 11.69 9.57 3.89
C ARG A 255 11.59 10.72 2.88
N ALA A 256 11.46 10.46 1.58
CA ALA A 256 11.38 11.49 0.55
C ALA A 256 10.06 12.30 0.62
N GLU A 257 10.01 13.46 -0.03
CA GLU A 257 8.84 14.36 -0.06
C GLU A 257 7.66 13.83 -0.90
N LYS A 258 7.81 12.67 -1.54
CA LYS A 258 6.78 12.10 -2.42
C LYS A 258 5.71 11.39 -1.60
N HIS A 259 4.47 11.71 -1.90
CA HIS A 259 3.28 11.06 -1.37
C HIS A 259 2.43 10.49 -2.49
N TYR A 260 1.76 9.38 -2.24
CA TYR A 260 0.95 8.66 -3.21
C TYR A 260 -0.46 8.44 -2.66
N PRO A 261 -1.51 8.39 -3.50
CA PRO A 261 -2.83 7.97 -3.05
C PRO A 261 -2.75 6.61 -2.35
N LEU A 262 -3.39 6.50 -1.18
CA LEU A 262 -3.62 5.21 -0.54
C LEU A 262 -4.97 4.66 -1.01
N ASN A 263 -5.03 3.38 -1.35
CA ASN A 263 -6.26 2.79 -1.85
C ASN A 263 -7.16 2.31 -0.71
N VAL A 264 -8.44 2.22 -1.02
CA VAL A 264 -9.51 1.83 -0.10
C VAL A 264 -9.41 0.38 0.38
N PHE A 265 -8.59 -0.45 -0.27
CA PHE A 265 -8.37 -1.85 0.06
C PHE A 265 -6.97 -2.12 0.65
N ASP A 266 -6.11 -1.09 0.84
CA ASP A 266 -4.79 -1.23 1.46
C ASP A 266 -4.92 -1.45 2.99
N ALA A 267 -5.53 -2.57 3.39
CA ALA A 267 -6.10 -2.81 4.72
C ALA A 267 -5.15 -2.48 5.87
N ARG A 268 -3.90 -2.95 5.79
CA ARG A 268 -2.94 -2.74 6.88
C ARG A 268 -2.53 -1.28 7.03
N HIS A 269 -2.34 -0.57 5.92
CA HIS A 269 -2.08 0.87 5.94
C HIS A 269 -3.27 1.67 6.44
N LEU A 270 -4.50 1.29 6.08
CA LEU A 270 -5.72 1.92 6.61
C LEU A 270 -5.82 1.77 8.12
N GLN A 271 -5.48 0.58 8.65
CA GLN A 271 -5.47 0.34 10.10
C GLN A 271 -4.41 1.17 10.83
N TYR A 272 -3.20 1.27 10.27
CA TYR A 272 -2.14 2.13 10.81
C TYR A 272 -2.53 3.61 10.76
N ALA A 273 -3.04 4.07 9.62
CA ALA A 273 -3.50 5.44 9.45
C ALA A 273 -4.59 5.80 10.46
N ARG A 274 -5.57 4.91 10.70
CA ARG A 274 -6.62 5.15 11.69
C ARG A 274 -6.08 5.23 13.11
N SER A 275 -5.19 4.31 13.47
CA SER A 275 -4.61 4.26 14.81
C SER A 275 -3.72 5.47 15.11
N LEU A 276 -2.91 5.88 14.14
CA LEU A 276 -2.13 7.12 14.22
C LEU A 276 -3.03 8.35 14.32
N LEU A 277 -4.12 8.38 13.54
CA LEU A 277 -5.08 9.48 13.60
C LEU A 277 -5.73 9.55 14.99
N SER A 278 -6.15 8.43 15.58
CA SER A 278 -6.69 8.39 16.94
C SER A 278 -5.70 8.86 18.00
N TYR A 279 -4.43 8.47 17.88
CA TYR A 279 -3.37 8.96 18.76
C TYR A 279 -3.20 10.49 18.62
N ALA A 280 -3.14 10.99 17.39
CA ALA A 280 -3.00 12.42 17.11
C ALA A 280 -4.22 13.22 17.58
N GLU A 281 -5.44 12.70 17.39
CA GLU A 281 -6.68 13.29 17.89
C GLU A 281 -6.62 13.55 19.40
N GLY A 282 -6.14 12.58 20.19
CA GLY A 282 -5.92 12.76 21.63
C GLY A 282 -4.95 13.91 21.91
N VAL A 283 -3.76 13.87 21.30
CA VAL A 283 -2.72 14.89 21.50
C VAL A 283 -3.22 16.30 21.12
N LEU A 284 -3.94 16.43 20.01
CA LEU A 284 -4.41 17.71 19.49
C LEU A 284 -5.59 18.30 20.27
N THR A 285 -6.40 17.46 20.90
CA THR A 285 -7.54 17.89 21.72
C THR A 285 -7.21 18.06 23.20
N GLY A 286 -5.97 17.75 23.61
CA GLY A 286 -5.55 17.77 25.01
C GLY A 286 -6.13 16.63 25.86
N MET A 287 -6.83 15.68 25.23
CA MET A 287 -7.24 14.44 25.88
C MET A 287 -6.07 13.45 25.82
N SER A 288 -5.66 12.90 26.97
CA SER A 288 -4.73 11.76 26.93
C SER A 288 -5.32 10.67 26.03
N PRO A 289 -4.52 10.02 25.16
CA PRO A 289 -5.04 9.00 24.25
C PRO A 289 -5.86 7.96 25.03
N PRO A 290 -6.96 7.42 24.47
CA PRO A 290 -7.79 6.45 25.17
C PRO A 290 -6.95 5.26 25.62
N LEU A 291 -7.01 4.97 26.92
CA LEU A 291 -6.37 3.84 27.59
C LEU A 291 -6.85 2.54 26.93
N VAL A 292 -6.06 1.99 26.02
CA VAL A 292 -6.02 0.53 25.84
C VAL A 292 -5.02 0.04 26.87
N GLU A 293 -5.54 -0.62 27.91
CA GLU A 293 -4.75 -1.22 29.00
C GLU A 293 -3.62 -2.07 28.42
N MET A 294 -2.38 -1.56 28.52
CA MET A 294 -1.17 -2.35 28.26
C MET A 294 -0.63 -2.82 29.60
N MET A 295 -0.69 -4.13 29.83
CA MET A 295 -0.14 -4.81 30.98
C MET A 295 1.38 -4.57 31.11
N ASN A 296 1.78 -4.20 32.32
CA ASN A 296 3.09 -4.24 32.96
C ASN A 296 4.29 -4.73 32.12
N GLY A 297 5.20 -3.80 31.86
CA GLY A 297 6.60 -4.08 31.53
C GLY A 297 7.50 -3.01 32.14
N SER A 298 7.86 -3.19 33.40
CA SER A 298 8.83 -2.34 34.11
C SER A 298 10.25 -2.66 33.66
N ASN A 299 10.96 -1.68 33.07
CA ASN A 299 12.33 -1.35 33.46
C ASN A 299 12.86 -0.07 32.79
N PRO A 300 13.79 0.65 33.47
CA PRO A 300 14.27 1.96 33.07
C PRO A 300 15.32 1.86 31.95
N LEU A 301 15.28 2.83 31.03
CA LEU A 301 16.33 3.06 30.03
C LEU A 301 17.63 3.50 30.73
N PRO A 302 18.82 3.01 30.33
CA PRO A 302 20.06 3.73 30.54
C PRO A 302 20.30 4.73 29.40
N ASP A 303 20.96 5.82 29.76
CA ASP A 303 21.37 6.90 28.86
C ASP A 303 22.20 6.37 27.67
N LEU A 304 21.76 6.70 26.44
CA LEU A 304 22.53 7.28 25.31
C LEU A 304 21.67 7.35 24.02
#